data_AF-A0A090Z6V8-F1
#
_entry.id   AF-A0A090Z6V8-F1
#
_cell.length_a   1.000
_cell.length_b   1.000
_cell.length_c   1.000
_cell.angle_alpha   90.00
_cell.angle_beta   90.00
_cell.angle_gamma   90.00
#
_symmetry.space_group_name_H-M   'P 1'
#
loop_
_entity.id
_entity.type
_entity.pdbx_description
1 polymer ?
#
loop_
_entity_poly.entity_id
_entity_poly.type
_entity_poly.pdbx_seq_one_letter_code
_entity_poly.pdbx_strand_id
1 'polypeptide(L)'
;MIDKSPDLGFAGNDITKGSRYWIGVVSASHVSRGVREGIAQTCHGKARPLGRMRPGDWLIYYSPRTEMKGGEVLQAFTAIGQVADDIVYPFKMSDDFIPYRRNMHYFPCRTVKIAALLDKLTFTKGKRNWGYSFRFGQFEISREDFLTIANEMLGNGGVER
;
A
#
# COMPACT_ATOMS: atom_id res chain seq x y z
N MET A 1 -19.60 -13.61 25.58
CA MET A 1 -19.45 -12.15 25.43
C MET A 1 -19.07 -11.92 23.98
N ILE A 2 -19.97 -11.32 23.22
CA ILE A 2 -19.77 -11.03 21.80
C ILE A 2 -18.82 -9.83 21.75
N ASP A 3 -17.59 -10.05 21.28
CA ASP A 3 -16.65 -8.98 20.96
C ASP A 3 -17.24 -8.20 19.77
N LYS A 4 -17.84 -7.05 20.08
CA LYS A 4 -18.21 -6.05 19.08
C LYS A 4 -16.93 -5.30 18.71
N SER A 5 -16.11 -5.91 17.87
CA SER A 5 -15.17 -5.15 17.06
C SER A 5 -15.98 -4.11 16.28
N PRO A 6 -15.69 -2.80 16.41
CA PRO A 6 -16.44 -1.80 15.67
C PRO A 6 -16.23 -2.06 14.18
N ASP A 7 -17.33 -2.11 13.42
CA ASP A 7 -17.32 -2.02 11.96
C ASP A 7 -16.66 -0.70 11.58
N LEU A 8 -15.33 -0.74 11.41
CA LEU A 8 -14.54 0.31 10.79
C LEU A 8 -14.78 0.24 9.28
N GLY A 9 -16.02 0.53 8.88
CA GLY A 9 -16.28 0.89 7.50
C GLY A 9 -15.39 2.09 7.17
N PHE A 10 -14.63 2.01 6.07
CA PHE A 10 -13.79 3.09 5.56
C PHE A 10 -14.70 4.26 5.13
N ALA A 11 -15.23 4.98 6.11
CA ALA A 11 -16.00 6.17 5.88
C ALA A 11 -15.03 7.17 5.28
N GLY A 12 -15.41 7.82 4.17
CA GLY A 12 -14.58 8.82 3.47
C GLY A 12 -14.07 9.98 4.34
N ASN A 13 -14.42 10.03 5.62
CA ASN A 13 -13.88 10.89 6.67
C ASN A 13 -12.46 10.55 7.12
N ASP A 14 -11.97 9.31 6.93
CA ASP A 14 -10.56 8.96 7.22
C ASP A 14 -9.58 9.54 6.18
N ILE A 15 -10.11 10.10 5.09
CA ILE A 15 -9.33 10.83 4.12
C ILE A 15 -9.12 12.26 4.60
N THR A 16 -7.97 12.51 5.23
CA THR A 16 -7.61 13.85 5.64
C THR A 16 -7.40 14.78 4.44
N LYS A 17 -7.88 16.02 4.56
CA LYS A 17 -7.72 17.05 3.54
C LYS A 17 -6.23 17.33 3.34
N GLY A 18 -5.69 17.02 2.16
CA GLY A 18 -4.28 17.23 1.82
C GLY A 18 -3.40 15.98 1.84
N SER A 19 -3.93 14.81 2.19
CA SER A 19 -3.21 13.53 2.05
C SER A 19 -2.81 13.27 0.60
N ARG A 20 -1.61 12.72 0.43
CA ARG A 20 -1.15 12.09 -0.81
C ARG A 20 -1.30 10.59 -0.73
N TYR A 21 -1.39 9.95 -1.89
CA TYR A 21 -1.65 8.52 -2.00
C TYR A 21 -0.59 7.87 -2.86
N TRP A 22 -0.01 6.78 -2.37
CA TRP A 22 1.17 6.17 -2.94
C TRP A 22 0.92 4.69 -3.24
N ILE A 23 1.49 4.21 -4.33
CA ILE A 23 1.68 2.78 -4.60
C ILE A 23 3.14 2.42 -4.31
N GLY A 24 3.36 1.39 -3.50
CA GLY A 24 4.66 0.74 -3.31
C GLY A 24 4.70 -0.62 -4.00
N VAL A 25 5.74 -0.89 -4.80
CA VAL A 25 5.89 -2.15 -5.54
C VAL A 25 6.87 -3.07 -4.82
N VAL A 26 6.35 -4.09 -4.13
CA VAL A 26 7.13 -4.96 -3.23
C VAL A 26 6.55 -6.38 -3.25
N SER A 27 7.39 -7.41 -3.15
CA SER A 27 6.92 -8.81 -3.07
C SER A 27 6.02 -9.03 -1.85
N ALA A 28 5.01 -9.89 -1.99
CA ALA A 28 4.00 -10.08 -0.94
C ALA A 28 4.61 -10.55 0.40
N SER A 29 5.63 -11.41 0.36
CA SER A 29 6.33 -11.88 1.56
C SER A 29 7.03 -10.76 2.33
N HIS A 30 7.63 -9.80 1.61
CA HIS A 30 8.29 -8.65 2.21
C HIS A 30 7.25 -7.65 2.75
N VAL A 31 6.14 -7.44 2.02
CA VAL A 31 5.00 -6.66 2.52
C VAL A 31 4.48 -7.25 3.83
N SER A 32 4.23 -8.56 3.89
CA SER A 32 3.73 -9.23 5.10
C SER A 32 4.64 -9.04 6.32
N ARG A 33 5.97 -9.08 6.11
CA ARG A 33 6.94 -8.79 7.17
C ARG A 33 6.83 -7.34 7.66
N GLY A 34 6.79 -6.37 6.74
CA GLY A 34 6.64 -4.96 7.07
C GLY A 34 5.33 -4.67 7.82
N VAL A 35 4.22 -5.29 7.39
CA VAL A 35 2.91 -5.16 8.05
C VAL A 35 2.96 -5.66 9.49
N ARG A 36 3.55 -6.83 9.75
CA ARG A 36 3.71 -7.36 11.11
C ARG A 36 4.57 -6.47 12.00
N GLU A 37 5.54 -5.76 11.43
CA GLU A 37 6.42 -4.85 12.14
C GLU A 37 5.86 -3.41 12.23
N GLY A 38 4.74 -3.10 11.57
CA GLY A 38 4.19 -1.74 11.53
C GLY A 38 5.05 -0.75 10.73
N ILE A 39 5.80 -1.23 9.74
CA ILE A 39 6.77 -0.41 8.98
C ILE A 39 6.62 -0.53 7.47
N ALA A 40 6.88 0.58 6.78
CA ALA A 40 7.17 0.61 5.37
C ALA A 40 8.69 0.54 5.12
N GLN A 41 9.09 -0.39 4.25
CA GLN A 41 10.45 -0.49 3.70
C GLN A 41 10.35 -0.80 2.20
N THR A 42 10.70 0.15 1.34
CA THR A 42 10.54 0.04 -0.12
C THR A 42 11.85 0.28 -0.85
N CYS A 43 11.87 0.01 -2.16
CA CYS A 43 12.95 0.41 -3.08
C CYS A 43 14.37 0.01 -2.63
N HIS A 44 14.55 -1.24 -2.19
CA HIS A 44 15.82 -1.77 -1.69
C HIS A 44 16.37 -1.04 -0.44
N GLY A 45 15.48 -0.43 0.36
CA GLY A 45 15.87 0.24 1.61
C GLY A 45 16.33 1.68 1.44
N LYS A 46 16.04 2.34 0.31
CA LYS A 46 16.40 3.75 0.09
C LYS A 46 15.52 4.69 0.93
N ALA A 47 16.11 5.76 1.46
CA ALA A 47 15.39 6.79 2.23
C ALA A 47 14.44 7.64 1.37
N ARG A 48 14.89 8.07 0.19
CA ARG A 48 14.18 9.08 -0.63
C ARG A 48 12.73 8.73 -0.98
N PRO A 49 12.38 7.47 -1.34
CA PRO A 49 10.99 7.10 -1.57
C PRO A 49 10.11 7.24 -0.32
N LEU A 50 10.61 6.83 0.85
CA LEU A 50 9.90 6.97 2.12
C LEU A 50 9.77 8.44 2.57
N GLY A 51 10.82 9.24 2.35
CA GLY A 51 10.86 10.66 2.73
C GLY A 51 9.94 11.57 1.92
N ARG A 52 9.37 11.09 0.81
CA ARG A 52 8.35 11.83 0.04
C ARG A 52 6.97 11.82 0.69
N MET A 53 6.72 10.85 1.57
CA MET A 53 5.45 10.74 2.28
C MET A 53 5.46 11.62 3.54
N ARG A 54 4.28 12.00 4.02
CA ARG A 54 4.08 12.78 5.26
C ARG A 54 3.09 12.06 6.19
N PRO A 55 3.05 12.39 7.49
CA PRO A 55 1.98 11.91 8.37
C PRO A 55 0.61 12.11 7.73
N GLY A 56 -0.24 11.10 7.77
CA GLY A 56 -1.57 11.12 7.14
C GLY A 56 -1.61 10.77 5.65
N ASP A 57 -0.47 10.65 4.97
CA ASP A 57 -0.40 10.09 3.61
C ASP A 57 -0.69 8.58 3.64
N TRP A 58 -1.17 8.06 2.53
CA TRP A 58 -1.55 6.65 2.39
C TRP A 58 -0.60 5.90 1.47
N LEU A 59 -0.35 4.63 1.81
CA LEU A 59 0.42 3.70 1.02
C LEU A 59 -0.38 2.42 0.79
N ILE A 60 -0.57 2.08 -0.48
CA ILE A 60 -1.05 0.76 -0.90
C ILE A 60 0.12 -0.01 -1.50
N TYR A 61 0.30 -1.25 -1.07
CA TYR A 61 1.27 -2.15 -1.67
C TYR A 61 0.67 -2.90 -2.85
N TYR A 62 1.36 -2.83 -3.98
CA TYR A 62 1.18 -3.73 -5.11
C TYR A 62 2.30 -4.77 -5.13
N SER A 63 1.92 -6.04 -5.15
CA SER A 63 2.84 -7.17 -5.21
C SER A 63 2.77 -7.84 -6.58
N PRO A 64 3.81 -7.67 -7.44
CA PRO A 64 3.85 -8.34 -8.73
C PRO A 64 4.05 -9.85 -8.57
N ARG A 65 4.77 -10.28 -7.53
CA ARG A 65 5.06 -11.67 -7.20
C ARG A 65 4.95 -11.93 -5.69
N THR A 66 4.82 -13.19 -5.32
CA THR A 66 4.80 -13.62 -3.90
C THR A 66 6.16 -13.38 -3.24
N GLU A 67 7.25 -13.76 -3.92
CA GLU A 67 8.63 -13.64 -3.44
C GLU A 67 9.49 -12.74 -4.33
N MET A 68 10.54 -12.15 -3.75
CA MET A 68 11.47 -11.26 -4.46
C MET A 68 12.29 -12.00 -5.53
N LYS A 69 12.72 -13.24 -5.25
CA LYS A 69 13.49 -14.09 -6.16
C LYS A 69 12.69 -15.35 -6.47
N GLY A 70 12.08 -15.42 -7.66
CA GLY A 70 11.48 -16.66 -8.17
C GLY A 70 10.08 -17.03 -7.66
N GLY A 71 9.36 -16.14 -6.95
CA GLY A 71 7.99 -16.42 -6.51
C GLY A 71 6.95 -16.35 -7.62
N GLU A 72 5.78 -16.95 -7.39
CA GLU A 72 4.66 -16.97 -8.33
C GLU A 72 4.15 -15.57 -8.68
N VAL A 73 3.59 -15.44 -9.88
CA VAL A 73 2.95 -14.19 -10.32
C VAL A 73 1.71 -13.93 -9.47
N LEU A 74 1.70 -12.79 -8.78
CA LEU A 74 0.59 -12.42 -7.90
C LEU A 74 -0.25 -11.27 -8.50
N GLN A 75 0.40 -10.19 -8.93
CA GLN A 75 -0.22 -8.99 -9.51
C GLN A 75 -1.46 -8.52 -8.73
N ALA A 76 -1.27 -8.24 -7.44
CA ALA A 76 -2.36 -7.86 -6.55
C ALA A 76 -1.96 -6.70 -5.62
N PHE A 77 -2.96 -5.94 -5.19
CA PHE A 77 -2.84 -5.06 -4.03
C PHE A 77 -2.97 -5.90 -2.76
N THR A 78 -2.00 -5.81 -1.86
CA THR A 78 -1.80 -6.79 -0.77
C THR A 78 -1.82 -6.21 0.63
N ALA A 79 -1.58 -4.91 0.78
CA ALA A 79 -1.71 -4.21 2.05
C ALA A 79 -2.03 -2.73 1.81
N ILE A 80 -2.70 -2.12 2.79
CA ILE A 80 -3.04 -0.70 2.80
C ILE A 80 -2.78 -0.14 4.21
N GLY A 81 -2.15 1.02 4.27
CA GLY A 81 -1.83 1.68 5.53
C GLY A 81 -1.62 3.18 5.39
N GLN A 82 -1.64 3.86 6.53
CA GLN A 82 -1.39 5.29 6.64
C GLN A 82 -0.04 5.53 7.33
N VAL A 83 0.66 6.57 6.89
CA VAL A 83 1.92 7.01 7.50
C VAL A 83 1.65 7.54 8.91
N ALA A 84 2.32 6.95 9.89
CA ALA A 84 2.10 7.25 11.31
C ALA A 84 2.74 8.56 11.76
N ASP A 85 3.97 8.82 11.33
CA ASP A 85 4.79 9.95 11.78
C ASP A 85 5.68 10.51 10.68
N ASP A 86 6.46 11.54 11.01
CA ASP A 86 7.37 12.24 10.10
C ASP A 86 8.77 11.59 10.03
N ILE A 87 8.97 10.46 10.70
CA ILE A 87 10.28 9.88 10.93
C ILE A 87 10.61 8.85 9.85
N VAL A 88 11.75 9.04 9.17
CA VAL A 88 12.39 8.03 8.32
C VAL A 88 13.75 7.73 8.92
N TYR A 89 13.97 6.47 9.31
CA TYR A 89 15.13 6.10 10.10
C TYR A 89 15.86 4.88 9.54
N PRO A 90 17.20 4.82 9.67
CA PRO A 90 17.96 3.64 9.32
C PRO A 90 17.70 2.51 10.33
N PHE A 91 17.65 1.28 9.85
CA PHE A 91 17.48 0.10 10.68
C PHE A 91 18.51 -0.95 10.27
N LYS A 92 19.48 -1.24 11.15
CA LYS A 92 20.54 -2.20 10.87
C LYS A 92 19.98 -3.63 10.91
N MET A 93 19.81 -4.25 9.74
CA MET A 93 19.41 -5.66 9.63
C MET A 93 20.62 -6.59 9.68
N SER A 94 21.76 -6.14 9.14
CA SER A 94 23.07 -6.80 9.23
C SER A 94 24.18 -5.75 9.12
N ASP A 95 25.45 -6.15 9.24
CA ASP A 95 26.59 -5.25 9.08
C ASP A 95 26.64 -4.57 7.70
N ASP A 96 26.24 -5.30 6.65
CA ASP A 96 26.25 -4.80 5.28
C ASP A 96 24.90 -4.27 4.77
N PHE A 97 23.84 -4.33 5.60
CA PHE A 97 22.49 -3.94 5.18
C PHE A 97 21.76 -3.11 6.24
N ILE A 98 21.71 -1.80 5.98
CA ILE A 98 21.02 -0.80 6.79
C ILE A 98 19.94 -0.12 5.94
N PRO A 99 18.78 -0.76 5.74
CA PRO A 99 17.65 -0.12 5.06
C PRO A 99 17.05 1.03 5.88
N TYR A 100 16.40 1.94 5.20
CA TYR A 100 15.52 2.93 5.83
C TYR A 100 14.11 2.38 5.98
N ARG A 101 13.49 2.73 7.11
CA ARG A 101 12.13 2.37 7.49
C ARG A 101 11.33 3.61 7.86
N ARG A 102 10.01 3.45 7.81
CA ARG A 102 9.04 4.45 8.26
C ARG A 102 7.87 3.76 8.95
N ASN A 103 7.35 4.38 10.02
CA ASN A 103 6.23 3.82 10.77
C ASN A 103 4.90 3.98 10.02
N MET A 104 4.07 2.94 10.09
CA MET A 104 2.81 2.83 9.40
C MET A 104 1.72 2.26 10.31
N HIS A 105 0.49 2.75 10.15
CA HIS A 105 -0.71 2.12 10.68
C HIS A 105 -1.39 1.33 9.55
N TYR A 106 -1.38 0.01 9.64
CA TYR A 106 -2.00 -0.87 8.64
C TYR A 106 -3.44 -1.24 9.03
N PHE A 107 -4.27 -1.40 8.00
CA PHE A 107 -5.67 -1.77 8.15
C PHE A 107 -5.86 -3.24 7.74
N PRO A 108 -6.73 -4.01 8.43
CA PRO A 108 -7.19 -5.30 7.93
C PRO A 108 -7.81 -5.13 6.54
N CYS A 109 -7.37 -5.93 5.57
CA CYS A 109 -7.80 -5.80 4.19
C CYS A 109 -7.78 -7.15 3.47
N ARG A 110 -8.61 -7.30 2.43
CA ARG A 110 -8.48 -8.40 1.47
C ARG A 110 -7.49 -8.04 0.37
N THR A 111 -6.85 -9.08 -0.18
CA THR A 111 -6.01 -8.97 -1.38
C THR A 111 -6.89 -8.77 -2.62
N VAL A 112 -6.54 -7.81 -3.49
CA VAL A 112 -7.31 -7.48 -4.69
C VAL A 112 -6.43 -7.59 -5.93
N LYS A 113 -6.80 -8.46 -6.88
CA LYS A 113 -6.08 -8.61 -8.16
C LYS A 113 -6.23 -7.34 -9.00
N ILE A 114 -5.12 -6.80 -9.51
CA ILE A 114 -5.18 -5.57 -10.34
C ILE A 114 -6.02 -5.77 -11.60
N ALA A 115 -6.06 -7.00 -12.14
CA ALA A 115 -6.86 -7.36 -13.30
C ALA A 115 -8.34 -6.95 -13.17
N ALA A 116 -8.91 -7.02 -11.96
CA ALA A 116 -10.29 -6.62 -11.71
C ALA A 116 -10.52 -5.09 -11.75
N LEU A 117 -9.45 -4.30 -11.70
CA LEU A 117 -9.49 -2.84 -11.59
C LEU A 117 -8.87 -2.12 -12.80
N LEU A 118 -8.31 -2.84 -13.79
CA LEU A 118 -7.59 -2.22 -14.91
C LEU A 118 -8.41 -1.17 -15.67
N ASP A 119 -9.71 -1.38 -15.84
CA ASP A 119 -10.59 -0.43 -16.53
C ASP A 119 -11.23 0.63 -15.62
N LYS A 120 -10.96 0.56 -14.31
CA LYS A 120 -11.49 1.49 -13.31
C LYS A 120 -10.46 2.56 -12.91
N LEU A 121 -9.17 2.25 -12.94
CA LEU A 121 -8.11 3.14 -12.47
C LEU A 121 -7.62 4.07 -13.58
N THR A 122 -7.52 5.37 -13.32
CA THR A 122 -7.07 6.38 -14.29
C THR A 122 -5.62 6.12 -14.75
N PHE A 123 -4.78 5.55 -13.88
CA PHE A 123 -3.41 5.22 -14.25
C PHE A 123 -3.29 3.98 -15.15
N THR A 124 -4.33 3.15 -15.31
CA THR A 124 -4.32 1.94 -16.17
C THR A 124 -5.32 1.96 -17.32
N LYS A 125 -6.51 2.55 -17.14
CA LYS A 125 -7.63 2.48 -18.10
C LYS A 125 -7.24 3.01 -19.46
N GLY A 126 -7.50 2.21 -20.51
CA GLY A 126 -7.19 2.57 -21.89
C GLY A 126 -5.70 2.61 -22.24
N LYS A 127 -4.80 2.17 -21.35
CA LYS A 127 -3.35 2.21 -21.57
C LYS A 127 -2.79 0.82 -21.85
N ARG A 128 -2.30 0.62 -23.08
CA ARG A 128 -1.65 -0.64 -23.49
C ARG A 128 -0.42 -1.00 -22.64
N ASN A 129 0.29 0.02 -22.13
CA ASN A 129 1.50 -0.12 -21.31
C ASN A 129 1.26 0.24 -19.83
N TRP A 130 0.09 -0.10 -19.28
CA TRP A 130 -0.29 0.25 -17.90
C TRP A 130 0.75 -0.19 -16.85
N GLY A 131 1.50 -1.26 -17.11
CA GLY A 131 2.55 -1.76 -16.23
C GLY A 131 3.77 -0.84 -16.07
N TYR A 132 3.90 0.21 -16.88
CA TYR A 132 5.09 1.07 -16.89
C TYR A 132 5.32 1.79 -15.56
N SER A 133 4.28 2.34 -14.94
CA SER A 133 4.38 3.05 -13.65
C SER A 133 4.95 2.17 -12.53
N PHE A 134 4.67 0.86 -12.57
CA PHE A 134 5.15 -0.09 -11.57
C PHE A 134 6.66 -0.32 -11.61
N ARG A 135 7.32 0.05 -12.71
CA ARG A 135 8.79 -0.08 -12.84
C ARG A 135 9.56 0.89 -11.96
N PHE A 136 8.90 1.96 -11.47
CA PHE A 136 9.53 2.97 -10.61
C PHE A 136 9.66 2.53 -9.14
N GLY A 137 9.07 1.39 -8.76
CA GLY A 137 9.13 0.88 -7.39
C GLY A 137 8.22 1.62 -6.39
N GLN A 138 8.00 2.92 -6.59
CA GLN A 138 7.02 3.72 -5.85
C GLN A 138 6.57 4.92 -6.68
N PHE A 139 5.26 5.18 -6.73
CA PHE A 139 4.68 6.32 -7.45
C PHE A 139 3.42 6.84 -6.75
N GLU A 140 3.11 8.13 -6.97
CA GLU A 140 1.91 8.80 -6.46
C GLU A 140 0.72 8.50 -7.38
N ILE A 141 -0.48 8.37 -6.81
CA ILE A 141 -1.76 8.17 -7.52
C ILE A 141 -2.78 9.23 -7.11
N SER A 142 -3.83 9.40 -7.91
CA SER A 142 -4.92 10.31 -7.56
C SER A 142 -5.75 9.78 -6.39
N ARG A 143 -6.52 10.68 -5.77
CA ARG A 143 -7.48 10.33 -4.70
C ARG A 143 -8.54 9.35 -5.21
N GLU A 144 -9.01 9.53 -6.44
CA GLU A 144 -10.04 8.68 -7.06
C GLU A 144 -9.54 7.24 -7.26
N ASP A 145 -8.30 7.08 -7.72
CA ASP A 145 -7.68 5.77 -7.88
C ASP A 145 -7.43 5.10 -6.53
N PHE A 146 -6.96 5.86 -5.54
CA PHE A 146 -6.82 5.37 -4.18
C PHE A 146 -8.14 4.86 -3.62
N LEU A 147 -9.20 5.67 -3.70
CA LEU A 147 -10.53 5.30 -3.21
C LEU A 147 -11.06 4.05 -3.90
N THR A 148 -10.87 3.93 -5.21
CA THR A 148 -11.29 2.75 -5.98
C THR A 148 -10.62 1.47 -5.47
N ILE A 149 -9.31 1.53 -5.21
CA ILE A 149 -8.57 0.37 -4.67
C ILE A 149 -8.94 0.12 -3.20
N ALA A 150 -8.98 1.17 -2.38
CA ALA A 150 -9.25 1.09 -0.95
C ALA A 150 -10.64 0.50 -0.65
N ASN A 151 -11.68 0.93 -1.36
CA ASN A 151 -13.03 0.39 -1.22
C ASN A 151 -13.07 -1.12 -1.51
N GLU A 152 -12.34 -1.56 -2.53
CA GLU A 152 -12.24 -2.98 -2.84
C GLU A 152 -11.43 -3.71 -1.76
N MET A 153 -10.32 -3.16 -1.27
CA MET A 153 -9.47 -3.82 -0.28
C MET A 153 -10.08 -3.89 1.12
N LEU A 154 -10.76 -2.84 1.58
CA LEU A 154 -11.28 -2.71 2.94
C LEU A 154 -12.73 -3.22 3.06
N GLY A 155 -13.37 -3.48 1.92
CA GLY A 155 -14.79 -3.79 1.87
C GLY A 155 -15.62 -2.51 1.96
N ASN A 156 -16.71 -2.46 1.19
CA ASN A 156 -17.74 -1.50 1.48
C ASN A 156 -18.27 -1.85 2.88
N GLY A 157 -18.19 -0.94 3.85
CA GLY A 157 -19.12 -0.96 4.97
C GLY A 157 -20.51 -0.87 4.36
N GLY A 158 -21.14 -2.02 4.14
CA GLY A 158 -22.42 -2.11 3.46
C GLY A 158 -23.47 -1.46 4.34
N VAL A 159 -23.95 -0.29 3.93
CA VAL A 159 -25.35 0.04 4.16
C VAL A 159 -26.15 -1.01 3.39
N GLU A 160 -26.63 -2.03 4.10
CA GLU A 160 -27.73 -2.85 3.62
C GLU A 160 -28.88 -1.91 3.23
N ARG A 161 -29.42 -2.14 2.02
CA ARG A 161 -30.70 -1.56 1.61
C ARG A 161 -31.84 -2.36 2.21
#